data_AF-A0A533T705-F1
#
_entry.id   AF-A0A533T705-F1
#
_cell.length_a   1.000
_cell.length_b   1.000
_cell.length_c   1.000
_cell.angle_alpha   90.00
_cell.angle_beta   90.00
_cell.angle_gamma   90.00
#
_symmetry.space_group_name_H-M   'P 1'
#
loop_
_entity.id
_entity.type
_entity.pdbx_description
1 polymer ?
#
loop_
_entity_poly.entity_id
_entity_poly.type
_entity_poly.pdbx_seq_one_letter_code
_entity_poly.pdbx_strand_id
1 'polypeptide(L)'
;MLKDAMGGYRGTATEISRIIFEDPDNAEAYYNRGNARSSCDDYEGAVKDYTMAINLGLRFREAIAAYGNRGISKMRSGDLDGAIDDFSEIIARKPSNKRLLSAAYQNRALVKEQKGDSEGARGDRKIALVLSPDISKQ
;
A
#
# COMPACT_ATOMS: atom_id res chain seq x y z
N MET A 1 -13.14 0.74 -21.81
CA MET A 1 -12.58 1.48 -20.67
C MET A 1 -12.32 2.92 -21.10
N LEU A 2 -12.96 3.90 -20.46
CA LEU A 2 -12.77 5.32 -20.76
C LEU A 2 -11.76 5.91 -19.76
N LYS A 3 -10.58 6.23 -20.28
CA LYS A 3 -9.53 6.98 -19.58
C LYS A 3 -9.99 8.45 -19.53
N ASP A 4 -9.99 9.08 -18.35
CA ASP A 4 -10.32 10.51 -18.29
C ASP A 4 -9.24 11.37 -18.95
N ALA A 5 -9.52 12.65 -19.16
CA ALA A 5 -8.63 13.57 -19.86
C ALA A 5 -7.25 13.76 -19.20
N MET A 6 -7.07 13.31 -17.95
CA MET A 6 -5.79 13.35 -17.22
C MET A 6 -5.09 11.98 -17.16
N GLY A 7 -5.64 10.98 -17.84
CA GLY A 7 -5.10 9.63 -17.83
C GLY A 7 -5.58 8.76 -16.67
N GLY A 8 -6.48 9.28 -15.84
CA GLY A 8 -7.02 8.63 -14.65
C GLY A 8 -8.14 7.64 -14.97
N TYR A 9 -8.21 6.59 -14.16
CA TYR A 9 -9.18 5.51 -14.29
C TYR A 9 -10.47 5.79 -13.50
N ARG A 10 -10.97 7.04 -13.46
CA ARG A 10 -12.19 7.42 -12.70
C ARG A 10 -13.41 6.58 -13.04
N GLY A 11 -13.50 6.05 -14.27
CA GLY A 11 -14.54 5.10 -14.67
C GLY A 11 -14.54 3.79 -13.87
N THR A 12 -13.35 3.28 -13.51
CA THR A 12 -13.21 1.99 -12.82
C THR A 12 -13.75 2.03 -11.39
N ALA A 13 -13.51 3.11 -10.64
CA ALA A 13 -14.02 3.22 -9.27
C ALA A 13 -15.56 3.23 -9.21
N THR A 14 -16.21 3.83 -10.21
CA THR A 14 -17.67 3.85 -10.33
C THR A 14 -18.22 2.46 -10.65
N GLU A 15 -17.62 1.75 -11.61
CA GLU A 15 -18.00 0.38 -11.96
C GLU A 15 -17.81 -0.58 -10.77
N ILE A 16 -16.67 -0.50 -10.08
CA ILE A 16 -16.39 -1.32 -8.89
C ILE A 16 -17.36 -1.00 -7.74
N SER A 17 -17.84 0.25 -7.63
CA SER A 17 -18.84 0.59 -6.62
C SER A 17 -20.17 -0.12 -6.82
N ARG A 18 -20.53 -0.49 -8.07
CA ARG A 18 -21.71 -1.34 -8.32
C ARG A 18 -21.48 -2.77 -7.85
N ILE A 19 -20.29 -3.32 -8.08
CA ILE A 19 -19.92 -4.66 -7.58
C ILE A 19 -20.02 -4.70 -6.05
N ILE A 20 -19.50 -3.69 -5.36
CA ILE A 20 -19.60 -3.57 -3.89
C ILE A 20 -21.05 -3.42 -3.42
N PHE A 21 -21.90 -2.76 -4.21
CA PHE A 21 -23.32 -2.64 -3.86
C PHE A 21 -24.06 -3.98 -3.97
N GLU A 22 -23.71 -4.80 -4.97
CA GLU A 22 -24.29 -6.14 -5.18
C GLU A 22 -23.71 -7.18 -4.21
N ASP A 23 -22.42 -7.06 -3.89
CA ASP A 23 -21.67 -7.95 -3.00
C ASP A 23 -20.81 -7.12 -2.02
N PRO A 24 -21.37 -6.69 -0.88
CA PRO A 24 -20.69 -5.83 0.09
C PRO A 24 -19.59 -6.52 0.88
N ASP A 25 -19.46 -7.84 0.77
CA ASP A 25 -18.39 -8.62 1.43
C ASP A 25 -17.23 -8.92 0.47
N ASN A 26 -17.25 -8.33 -0.74
CA ASN A 26 -16.22 -8.54 -1.75
C ASN A 26 -14.91 -7.79 -1.44
N ALA A 27 -14.04 -8.41 -0.66
CA ALA A 27 -12.74 -7.85 -0.27
C ALA A 27 -11.90 -7.37 -1.48
N GLU A 28 -11.93 -8.13 -2.59
CA GLU A 28 -11.15 -7.80 -3.80
C GLU A 28 -11.70 -6.55 -4.51
N ALA A 29 -13.03 -6.38 -4.56
CA ALA A 29 -13.65 -5.18 -5.10
C ALA A 29 -13.24 -3.93 -4.31
N TYR A 30 -13.23 -3.99 -2.97
CA TYR A 30 -12.71 -2.90 -2.16
C TYR A 30 -11.23 -2.61 -2.45
N TYR A 31 -10.38 -3.64 -2.49
CA TYR A 31 -8.96 -3.46 -2.83
C TYR A 31 -8.75 -2.77 -4.18
N ASN A 32 -9.50 -3.21 -5.20
CA ASN A 32 -9.43 -2.64 -6.55
C ASN A 32 -9.96 -1.20 -6.61
N ARG A 33 -11.03 -0.88 -5.87
CA ARG A 33 -11.51 0.51 -5.77
C ARG A 33 -10.50 1.40 -5.07
N GLY A 34 -9.82 0.88 -4.04
CA GLY A 34 -8.71 1.56 -3.37
C GLY A 34 -7.58 1.92 -4.34
N ASN A 35 -7.17 0.97 -5.20
CA ASN A 35 -6.16 1.22 -6.23
C ASN A 35 -6.60 2.32 -7.21
N ALA A 36 -7.86 2.27 -7.66
CA ALA A 36 -8.41 3.26 -8.59
C ALA A 36 -8.45 4.67 -7.96
N ARG A 37 -8.89 4.78 -6.70
CA ARG A 37 -8.94 6.04 -5.94
C ARG A 37 -7.54 6.61 -5.68
N SER A 38 -6.60 5.77 -5.24
CA SER A 38 -5.21 6.19 -5.04
C SER A 38 -4.56 6.68 -6.32
N SER A 39 -4.93 6.13 -7.48
CA SER A 39 -4.43 6.59 -8.79
C SER A 39 -5.03 7.93 -9.24
N CYS A 40 -6.10 8.37 -8.57
CA CYS A 40 -6.74 9.67 -8.79
C CYS A 40 -6.46 10.66 -7.65
N ASP A 41 -5.43 10.38 -6.84
CA ASP A 41 -5.04 11.14 -5.64
C ASP A 41 -6.14 11.26 -4.56
N ASP A 42 -7.20 10.45 -4.64
CA ASP A 42 -8.19 10.27 -3.57
C ASP A 42 -7.62 9.32 -2.51
N TYR A 43 -6.61 9.79 -1.80
CA TYR A 43 -5.89 9.00 -0.81
C TYR A 43 -6.76 8.62 0.38
N GLU A 44 -7.61 9.52 0.87
CA GLU A 44 -8.52 9.23 1.98
C GLU A 44 -9.55 8.15 1.59
N GLY A 45 -10.14 8.24 0.41
CA GLY A 45 -11.04 7.23 -0.11
C GLY A 45 -10.34 5.89 -0.34
N ALA A 46 -9.09 5.91 -0.83
CA ALA A 46 -8.28 4.72 -0.98
C ALA A 46 -8.00 4.03 0.36
N VAL A 47 -7.64 4.79 1.41
CA VAL A 47 -7.39 4.26 2.76
C VAL A 47 -8.63 3.56 3.31
N LYS A 48 -9.82 4.15 3.14
CA LYS A 48 -11.09 3.53 3.57
C LYS A 48 -11.33 2.20 2.87
N ASP A 49 -11.12 2.16 1.56
CA ASP A 49 -11.32 0.95 0.76
C ASP A 49 -10.31 -0.15 1.09
N TYR A 50 -9.02 0.16 1.18
CA TYR A 50 -8.02 -0.84 1.60
C TYR A 50 -8.28 -1.38 3.00
N THR A 51 -8.76 -0.53 3.92
CA THR A 51 -9.12 -0.95 5.27
C THR A 51 -10.28 -1.95 5.25
N MET A 52 -11.32 -1.67 4.46
CA MET A 52 -12.43 -2.60 4.31
C MET A 52 -11.97 -3.93 3.69
N ALA A 53 -11.15 -3.88 2.64
CA ALA A 53 -10.60 -5.08 2.00
C ALA A 53 -9.81 -5.96 3.00
N ILE A 54 -8.94 -5.33 3.80
CA ILE A 54 -8.15 -6.04 4.83
C ILE A 54 -9.08 -6.69 5.87
N ASN A 55 -10.11 -5.97 6.33
CA ASN A 55 -11.05 -6.46 7.34
C ASN A 55 -11.93 -7.62 6.84
N LEU A 56 -12.35 -7.57 5.58
CA LEU A 56 -13.14 -8.63 4.94
C LEU A 56 -12.32 -9.91 4.66
N GLY A 57 -11.00 -9.82 4.74
CA GLY A 57 -10.10 -10.96 4.59
C GLY A 57 -9.57 -11.12 3.17
N LEU A 58 -8.41 -10.51 2.91
CA LEU A 58 -7.64 -10.77 1.70
C LEU A 58 -6.77 -12.01 1.86
N ARG A 59 -6.53 -12.70 0.74
CA ARG A 59 -5.45 -13.70 0.64
C ARG A 59 -4.10 -13.05 0.98
N PHE A 60 -3.15 -13.85 1.48
CA PHE A 60 -1.90 -13.35 2.06
C PHE A 60 -1.13 -12.36 1.17
N ARG A 61 -1.05 -12.62 -0.14
CA ARG A 61 -0.31 -11.77 -1.07
C ARG A 61 -1.01 -10.43 -1.29
N GLU A 62 -2.32 -10.48 -1.46
CA GLU A 62 -3.21 -9.34 -1.67
C GLU A 62 -3.27 -8.49 -0.41
N ALA A 63 -3.31 -9.09 0.78
CA ALA A 63 -3.23 -8.39 2.06
C ALA A 63 -1.93 -7.58 2.16
N ILE A 64 -0.78 -8.19 1.82
CA ILE A 64 0.50 -7.49 1.81
C ILE A 64 0.49 -6.29 0.85
N ALA A 65 -0.07 -6.46 -0.36
CA ALA A 65 -0.20 -5.36 -1.32
C ALA A 65 -1.13 -4.25 -0.79
N ALA A 66 -2.25 -4.62 -0.16
CA ALA A 66 -3.18 -3.68 0.45
C ALA A 66 -2.54 -2.88 1.59
N TYR A 67 -1.76 -3.50 2.49
CA TYR A 67 -0.99 -2.77 3.50
C TYR A 67 0.00 -1.79 2.84
N GLY A 68 0.73 -2.23 1.81
CA GLY A 68 1.69 -1.37 1.12
C GLY A 68 1.03 -0.15 0.49
N ASN A 69 -0.06 -0.35 -0.24
CA ASN A 69 -0.78 0.73 -0.89
C ASN A 69 -1.48 1.64 0.13
N ARG A 70 -2.08 1.09 1.19
CA ARG A 70 -2.67 1.88 2.28
C ARG A 70 -1.62 2.73 2.99
N GLY A 71 -0.44 2.18 3.25
CA GLY A 71 0.68 2.92 3.84
C GLY A 71 1.15 4.07 2.95
N ILE A 72 1.23 3.86 1.63
CA ILE A 72 1.54 4.95 0.68
C ILE A 72 0.43 6.02 0.68
N SER A 73 -0.84 5.62 0.62
CA SER A 73 -1.96 6.58 0.64
C SER A 73 -1.99 7.38 1.94
N LYS A 74 -1.78 6.74 3.10
CA LYS A 74 -1.67 7.41 4.40
C LYS A 74 -0.51 8.39 4.46
N MET A 75 0.67 8.00 3.97
CA MET A 75 1.83 8.91 3.87
C MET A 75 1.49 10.14 3.03
N ARG A 76 0.80 9.95 1.90
CA ARG A 76 0.39 11.05 1.00
C ARG A 76 -0.69 11.94 1.60
N SER A 77 -1.57 11.41 2.45
CA SER A 77 -2.58 12.18 3.18
C SER A 77 -2.08 12.73 4.53
N GLY A 78 -0.80 12.54 4.88
CA GLY A 78 -0.18 13.07 6.09
C GLY A 78 -0.30 12.21 7.35
N ASP A 79 -0.93 11.03 7.27
CA ASP A 79 -0.98 10.05 8.36
C ASP A 79 0.33 9.23 8.38
N LEU A 80 1.40 9.85 8.84
CA LEU A 80 2.73 9.24 8.87
C LEU A 80 2.80 8.06 9.85
N ASP A 81 2.11 8.15 10.99
CA ASP A 81 2.06 7.07 11.97
C ASP A 81 1.36 5.84 11.42
N GLY A 82 0.16 6.02 10.86
CA GLY A 82 -0.57 4.91 10.26
C GLY A 82 0.15 4.31 9.05
N ALA A 83 0.98 5.09 8.33
CA ALA A 83 1.82 4.57 7.26
C ALA A 83 3.00 3.72 7.78
N ILE A 84 3.63 4.14 8.89
CA ILE A 84 4.67 3.35 9.57
C ILE A 84 4.09 2.02 10.06
N ASP A 85 2.89 2.03 10.61
CA ASP A 85 2.19 0.82 11.06
C ASP A 85 1.94 -0.14 9.90
N ASP A 86 1.43 0.36 8.78
CA ASP A 86 1.15 -0.47 7.60
C ASP A 86 2.41 -1.13 7.01
N PHE A 87 3.55 -0.42 6.94
CA PHE A 87 4.80 -1.05 6.53
C PHE A 87 5.35 -2.03 7.57
N SER A 88 5.07 -1.79 8.86
CA SER A 88 5.46 -2.70 9.94
C SER A 88 4.66 -4.01 9.90
N GLU A 89 3.38 -3.96 9.53
CA GLU A 89 2.54 -5.15 9.30
C GLU A 89 3.11 -6.05 8.19
N ILE A 90 3.61 -5.47 7.10
CA ILE A 90 4.27 -6.24 6.02
C ILE A 90 5.51 -6.97 6.56
N ILE A 91 6.33 -6.28 7.36
CA ILE A 91 7.54 -6.84 7.96
C ILE A 91 7.19 -7.96 8.95
N ALA A 92 6.17 -7.75 9.79
CA ALA A 92 5.71 -8.73 10.78
C ALA A 92 5.20 -10.03 10.14
N ARG A 93 4.57 -9.93 8.96
CA ARG A 93 4.09 -11.08 8.17
C ARG A 93 5.21 -11.92 7.54
N LYS A 94 6.46 -11.45 7.57
CA LYS A 94 7.67 -12.17 7.11
C LYS A 94 7.48 -12.86 5.74
N PRO A 95 7.09 -12.14 4.67
CA PRO A 95 7.02 -12.73 3.35
C PRO A 95 8.39 -13.29 2.94
N SER A 96 8.39 -14.49 2.33
CA SER A 96 9.61 -15.14 1.83
C SER A 96 10.32 -14.35 0.73
N ASN A 97 9.61 -13.42 0.08
CA ASN A 97 10.15 -12.54 -0.93
C ASN A 97 10.97 -11.40 -0.30
N LYS A 98 12.31 -11.53 -0.36
CA LYS A 98 13.25 -10.52 0.15
C LYS A 98 13.11 -9.14 -0.52
N ARG A 99 12.71 -9.08 -1.80
CA ARG A 99 12.48 -7.79 -2.49
C ARG A 99 11.33 -7.03 -1.85
N LEU A 100 10.29 -7.76 -1.45
CA LEU A 100 9.13 -7.20 -0.79
C LEU A 100 9.48 -6.69 0.61
N LEU A 101 10.23 -7.47 1.40
CA LEU A 101 10.76 -7.01 2.68
C LEU A 101 11.64 -5.77 2.51
N SER A 102 12.55 -5.76 1.53
CA SER A 102 13.41 -4.60 1.25
C SER A 102 12.56 -3.35 0.94
N ALA A 103 11.54 -3.47 0.09
CA ALA A 103 10.63 -2.37 -0.22
C ALA A 103 9.86 -1.86 1.00
N ALA A 104 9.38 -2.74 1.88
CA ALA A 104 8.69 -2.34 3.11
C ALA A 104 9.61 -1.55 4.05
N TYR A 105 10.85 -1.99 4.24
CA TYR A 105 11.85 -1.24 5.01
C TYR A 105 12.18 0.11 4.35
N GLN A 106 12.36 0.16 3.03
CA GLN A 106 12.62 1.43 2.32
C GLN A 106 11.47 2.41 2.51
N ASN A 107 10.23 1.99 2.31
CA ASN A 107 9.07 2.87 2.47
C ASN A 107 8.91 3.31 3.92
N ARG A 108 9.09 2.42 4.91
CA ARG A 108 9.05 2.82 6.31
C ARG A 108 10.15 3.81 6.67
N ALA A 109 11.35 3.67 6.08
CA ALA A 109 12.42 4.64 6.24
C ALA A 109 12.06 6.02 5.69
N LEU A 110 11.42 6.07 4.51
CA LEU A 110 10.97 7.33 3.90
C LEU A 110 9.95 8.04 4.79
N VAL A 111 8.96 7.30 5.31
CA VAL A 111 7.94 7.88 6.21
C VAL A 111 8.56 8.36 7.52
N LYS A 112 9.47 7.57 8.11
CA LYS A 112 10.20 7.97 9.33
C LYS A 112 11.02 9.24 9.12
N GLU A 113 11.69 9.36 7.98
CA GLU A 113 12.43 10.56 7.62
C GLU A 113 11.52 11.78 7.45
N GLN A 114 10.37 11.61 6.78
CA GLN A 114 9.34 12.65 6.69
C GLN A 114 8.80 13.06 8.07
N LYS A 115 8.72 12.12 9.02
CA LYS A 115 8.33 12.36 10.42
C LYS A 115 9.47 12.98 11.28
N GLY A 116 10.69 13.05 10.76
CA GLY A 116 11.87 13.53 11.48
C GLY A 116 12.64 12.46 12.27
N ASP A 117 12.22 11.18 12.22
CA ASP A 117 12.93 10.05 12.81
C ASP A 117 14.09 9.59 11.91
N SER A 118 15.16 10.39 11.91
CA SER A 118 16.36 10.15 11.11
C SER A 118 17.10 8.87 11.51
N GLU A 119 17.10 8.53 12.81
CA GLU A 119 17.79 7.35 13.32
C GLU A 119 17.07 6.06 12.91
N GLY A 120 15.74 6.02 13.07
CA GLY A 120 14.92 4.89 12.66
C GLY A 120 14.94 4.70 11.14
N ALA A 121 14.93 5.78 10.36
CA ALA A 121 15.07 5.72 8.90
C ALA A 121 16.42 5.12 8.47
N ARG A 122 17.52 5.53 9.12
CA ARG A 122 18.86 4.94 8.87
C ARG A 122 18.90 3.45 9.21
N GLY A 123 18.25 3.04 10.30
CA GLY A 123 18.14 1.63 10.69
C GLY A 123 17.43 0.80 9.62
N ASP A 124 16.27 1.25 9.15
CA ASP A 124 15.48 0.57 8.12
C ASP A 124 16.24 0.49 6.78
N ARG A 125 16.91 1.57 6.35
CA ARG A 125 17.75 1.58 5.13
C ARG A 125 18.87 0.54 5.17
N LYS A 126 19.52 0.36 6.33
CA LYS A 126 20.58 -0.65 6.49
C LYS A 126 20.05 -2.06 6.27
N ILE A 127 18.86 -2.36 6.81
CA ILE A 127 18.22 -3.67 6.63
C ILE A 127 17.80 -3.86 5.17
N ALA A 128 17.19 -2.85 4.56
CA ALA A 128 16.80 -2.91 3.15
C ALA A 128 17.98 -3.21 2.21
N LEU A 129 19.14 -2.60 2.45
CA LEU A 129 20.37 -2.84 1.67
C LEU A 129 20.82 -4.31 1.74
N VAL A 130 20.76 -4.92 2.91
CA VAL A 130 21.12 -6.34 3.11
C VAL A 130 20.13 -7.29 2.41
N LEU A 131 18.87 -6.87 2.28
CA LEU A 131 17.82 -7.66 1.63
C LEU A 131 17.80 -7.52 0.10
N SER A 132 18.38 -6.46 -0.45
CA SER A 132 18.45 -6.23 -1.89
C SER A 132 19.27 -7.32 -2.59
N PRO A 133 18.79 -7.88 -3.72
CA PRO A 133 19.57 -8.83 -4.49
C PRO A 133 20.89 -8.19 -4.93
N ASP A 134 21.99 -8.92 -4.79
CA ASP A 134 23.28 -8.50 -5.31
C ASP A 134 23.21 -8.46 -6.85
N ILE A 135 23.08 -7.24 -7.39
CA ILE A 135 22.97 -6.97 -8.83
C ILE A 135 24.30 -7.22 -9.56
N SER A 136 25.40 -7.45 -8.84
CA SER A 136 26.71 -7.76 -9.42
C SER A 136 26.90 -9.24 -9.82
N LYS A 137 25.91 -10.09 -9.56
CA LYS A 137 25.99 -11.56 -9.78
C LYS A 137 24.94 -12.11 -10.77
N GLN A 138 24.40 -11.28 -11.65
CA GLN A 138 23.50 -11.70 -12.74
C GLN A 138 24.20 -11.63 -14.09
#